data_AF-A0A933JSH4-F1
#
_entry.id   AF-A0A933JSH4-F1
#
_cell.length_a   1.000
_cell.length_b   1.000
_cell.length_c   1.000
_cell.angle_alpha   90.00
_cell.angle_beta   90.00
_cell.angle_gamma   90.00
#
_symmetry.space_group_name_H-M   'P 1'
#
loop_
_entity.id
_entity.type
_entity.pdbx_description
1 polymer ?
#
loop_
_entity_poly.entity_id
_entity_poly.type
_entity_poly.pdbx_seq_one_letter_code
_entity_poly.pdbx_strand_id
1 'polypeptide(L)'
;MGDVLVRLRRLAAERTSVRGIAEVVQRLRLRASFDLRPLDERSLAATAPRGRRPDCPRCAEKCCRAPHRVRLRLEDVARLLDAGLDHAVEPSPDAAEPPRLRHRDGACVFLDSNERCSIYELRPISCRAYPYQVSEARDRVRYAGACPSWIDDPNDATEDLVKLALHAYEARRKDVILLETRRGELEELGVLGPFESNRPDFETVLERKKKG
;
A
#
# COMPACT_ATOMS: atom_id res chain seq x y z
N MET A 1 4.78 -15.02 -52.85
CA MET A 1 4.89 -15.28 -51.39
C MET A 1 5.76 -14.27 -50.63
N GLY A 2 6.66 -13.50 -51.25
CA GLY A 2 7.51 -12.52 -50.54
C GLY A 2 6.79 -11.27 -50.00
N ASP A 3 5.73 -10.82 -50.66
CA ASP A 3 5.09 -9.53 -50.38
C ASP A 3 4.23 -9.53 -49.09
N VAL A 4 3.65 -10.69 -48.74
CA VAL A 4 2.85 -10.87 -47.52
C VAL A 4 3.74 -10.84 -46.27
N LEU A 5 4.94 -11.44 -46.34
CA LEU A 5 5.92 -11.44 -45.25
C LEU A 5 6.49 -10.04 -44.96
N VAL A 6 6.66 -9.21 -46.00
CA VAL A 6 7.10 -7.81 -45.85
C VAL A 6 6.00 -6.95 -45.22
N ARG A 7 4.74 -7.12 -45.63
CA ARG A 7 3.57 -6.45 -45.01
C ARG A 7 3.37 -6.85 -43.55
N LEU A 8 3.53 -8.13 -43.21
CA LEU A 8 3.42 -8.61 -41.82
C LEU A 8 4.55 -8.08 -40.93
N ARG A 9 5.78 -7.97 -41.45
CA ARG A 9 6.90 -7.32 -40.73
C ARG A 9 6.68 -5.83 -40.51
N ARG A 10 6.08 -5.13 -41.47
CA ARG A 10 5.73 -3.70 -41.36
C ARG A 10 4.59 -3.46 -40.36
N LEU A 11 3.55 -4.28 -40.36
CA LEU A 11 2.46 -4.23 -39.38
C LEU A 11 2.93 -4.63 -37.96
N ALA A 12 3.90 -5.55 -37.85
CA ALA A 12 4.55 -5.88 -36.58
C ALA A 12 5.41 -4.71 -36.06
N ALA A 13 6.15 -4.04 -36.96
CA ALA A 13 6.95 -2.85 -36.64
C ALA A 13 6.09 -1.62 -36.25
N GLU A 14 4.94 -1.42 -36.91
CA GLU A 14 3.96 -0.38 -36.58
C GLU A 14 3.23 -0.66 -35.26
N ARG A 15 2.98 -1.95 -34.91
CA ARG A 15 2.47 -2.34 -33.58
C ARG A 15 3.45 -2.07 -32.44
N THR A 16 4.77 -2.15 -32.69
CA THR A 16 5.80 -1.74 -31.72
C THR A 16 5.87 -0.22 -31.50
N SER A 17 5.50 0.59 -32.49
CA SER A 17 5.50 2.06 -32.38
C SER A 17 4.34 2.59 -31.52
N VAL A 18 3.13 2.05 -31.70
CA VAL A 18 1.94 2.50 -30.94
C VAL A 18 2.00 2.04 -29.47
N ARG A 19 2.50 0.83 -29.19
CA ARG A 19 2.79 0.40 -27.80
C ARG A 19 3.85 1.31 -27.17
N GLY A 20 4.90 1.67 -27.90
CA GLY A 20 5.92 2.60 -27.43
C GLY A 20 5.36 3.99 -27.11
N ILE A 21 4.49 4.54 -27.97
CA ILE A 21 3.86 5.85 -27.74
C ILE A 21 2.89 5.79 -26.55
N ALA A 22 2.07 4.75 -26.45
CA ALA A 22 1.16 4.56 -25.32
C ALA A 22 1.94 4.45 -23.99
N GLU A 23 3.03 3.70 -23.95
CA GLU A 23 3.92 3.60 -22.79
C GLU A 23 4.61 4.94 -22.46
N VAL A 24 5.04 5.69 -23.47
CA VAL A 24 5.64 7.02 -23.29
C VAL A 24 4.62 8.00 -22.73
N VAL A 25 3.41 8.05 -23.28
CA VAL A 25 2.31 8.89 -22.78
C VAL A 25 1.95 8.50 -21.35
N GLN A 26 1.88 7.19 -21.05
CA GLN A 26 1.63 6.69 -19.71
C GLN A 26 2.74 7.11 -18.73
N ARG A 27 4.02 7.01 -19.10
CA ARG A 27 5.15 7.49 -18.29
C ARG A 27 5.12 8.99 -18.07
N LEU A 28 4.75 9.78 -19.08
CA LEU A 28 4.62 11.22 -18.97
C LEU A 28 3.46 11.61 -18.04
N ARG A 29 2.30 10.94 -18.15
CA ARG A 29 1.18 11.10 -17.21
C ARG A 29 1.59 10.75 -15.79
N LEU A 30 2.26 9.61 -15.59
CA LEU A 30 2.76 9.23 -14.27
C LEU A 30 3.73 10.26 -13.68
N ARG A 31 4.66 10.79 -14.47
CA ARG A 31 5.60 11.83 -14.01
C ARG A 31 4.92 13.18 -13.73
N ALA A 32 3.86 13.50 -14.46
CA ALA A 32 3.06 14.70 -14.23
C ALA A 32 2.19 14.57 -12.98
N SER A 33 1.64 13.37 -12.73
CA SER A 33 0.73 13.08 -11.61
C SER A 33 1.47 12.70 -10.32
N PHE A 34 2.66 12.12 -10.43
CA PHE A 34 3.45 11.64 -9.29
C PHE A 34 4.89 12.13 -9.40
N ASP A 35 5.35 12.81 -8.36
CA ASP A 35 6.79 12.98 -8.16
C ASP A 35 7.38 11.59 -7.88
N LEU A 36 8.23 11.10 -8.79
CA LEU A 36 8.83 9.75 -8.75
C LEU A 36 10.21 9.72 -8.09
N ARG A 37 10.69 10.83 -7.54
CA ARG A 37 11.97 10.86 -6.83
C ARG A 37 11.87 10.00 -5.57
N PRO A 38 12.76 9.03 -5.33
CA PRO A 38 12.79 8.30 -4.07
C PRO A 38 13.03 9.28 -2.92
N LEU A 39 12.36 9.10 -1.79
CA LEU A 39 12.79 9.76 -0.57
C LEU A 39 14.04 9.07 -0.02
N ASP A 40 15.13 9.82 0.10
CA ASP A 40 16.35 9.37 0.76
C ASP A 40 16.27 9.75 2.24
N GLU A 41 16.58 8.81 3.14
CA GLU A 41 16.66 9.05 4.58
C GLU A 41 17.59 10.24 4.90
N ARG A 42 18.70 10.37 4.16
CA ARG A 42 19.67 11.46 4.34
C ARG A 42 19.13 12.83 3.92
N SER A 43 18.09 12.84 3.08
CA SER A 43 17.45 14.06 2.57
C SER A 43 16.34 14.59 3.49
N LEU A 44 15.96 13.82 4.51
CA LEU A 44 14.88 14.17 5.42
C LEU A 44 15.45 14.84 6.66
N ALA A 45 14.81 15.93 7.08
CA ALA A 45 15.15 16.59 8.33
C ALA A 45 14.92 15.63 9.51
N ALA A 46 15.89 15.58 10.43
CA ALA A 46 15.87 14.74 11.62
C ALA A 46 14.90 15.28 12.69
N THR A 47 13.62 15.44 12.33
CA THR A 47 12.57 15.95 13.24
C THR A 47 11.79 14.83 13.93
N ALA A 48 12.07 13.56 13.58
CA ALA A 48 11.60 12.42 14.33
C ALA A 48 12.22 12.47 15.73
N PRO A 49 11.43 12.38 16.81
CA PRO A 49 11.98 12.37 18.16
C PRO A 49 12.86 11.12 18.32
N ARG A 50 14.16 11.34 18.54
CA ARG A 50 15.13 10.27 18.81
C ARG A 50 14.86 9.63 20.16
N GLY A 51 15.17 8.34 20.27
CA GLY A 51 15.01 7.60 21.51
C GLY A 51 13.59 7.63 22.04
N ARG A 52 12.58 7.63 21.16
CA ARG A 52 11.17 7.45 21.55
C ARG A 52 10.58 6.25 20.83
N ARG A 53 9.73 5.51 21.52
CA ARG A 53 8.86 4.50 20.91
C ARG A 53 7.47 4.55 21.53
N PRO A 54 6.41 4.17 20.80
CA PRO A 54 5.07 4.12 21.39
C PRO A 54 4.99 3.01 22.45
N ASP A 55 4.34 3.31 23.58
CA ASP A 55 3.98 2.31 24.59
C ASP A 55 2.54 1.83 24.36
N CYS A 56 2.33 1.19 23.20
CA CYS A 56 1.02 0.67 22.81
C CYS A 56 0.36 -0.25 23.86
N PRO A 57 1.09 -1.14 24.57
CA PRO A 57 0.51 -1.96 25.64
C PRO A 57 -0.14 -1.16 26.76
N ARG A 58 0.41 0.02 27.11
CA ARG A 58 -0.12 0.88 28.18
C ARG A 58 -0.93 2.08 27.67
N CYS A 59 -1.11 2.21 26.36
CA CYS A 59 -1.81 3.34 25.76
C CYS A 59 -3.32 3.25 26.02
N ALA A 60 -3.93 4.28 26.63
CA ALA A 60 -5.38 4.38 26.80
C ALA A 60 -6.09 4.79 25.49
N GLU A 61 -5.44 5.60 24.65
CA GLU A 61 -5.98 6.04 23.37
C GLU A 61 -5.60 5.06 22.25
N LYS A 62 -6.50 4.13 21.92
CA LYS A 62 -6.23 3.12 20.89
C LYS A 62 -6.42 3.69 19.48
N CYS A 63 -5.35 3.77 18.70
CA CYS A 63 -5.38 4.18 17.28
C CYS A 63 -6.26 3.30 16.37
N CYS A 64 -6.71 2.14 16.86
CA CYS A 64 -7.67 1.26 16.19
C CYS A 64 -9.11 1.80 16.23
N ARG A 65 -9.40 2.83 17.04
CA ARG A 65 -10.72 3.48 17.11
C ARG A 65 -10.80 4.65 16.12
N ALA A 66 -12.02 5.01 15.74
CA ALA A 66 -12.32 6.19 14.95
C ALA A 66 -11.76 7.47 15.63
N PRO A 67 -11.41 8.52 14.87
CA PRO A 67 -11.62 8.69 13.42
C PRO A 67 -10.55 8.05 12.54
N HIS A 68 -9.54 7.40 13.13
CA HIS A 68 -8.47 6.78 12.36
C HIS A 68 -9.00 5.67 11.46
N ARG A 69 -8.48 5.60 10.24
CA ARG A 69 -8.76 4.56 9.25
C ARG A 69 -7.44 4.11 8.65
N VAL A 70 -7.16 2.82 8.76
CA VAL A 70 -5.90 2.25 8.27
C VAL A 70 -6.04 1.95 6.79
N ARG A 71 -5.31 2.68 5.95
CA ARG A 71 -5.13 2.31 4.54
C ARG A 71 -4.22 1.09 4.46
N LEU A 72 -4.65 0.10 3.71
CA LEU A 72 -3.89 -1.11 3.41
C LEU A 72 -3.02 -0.85 2.19
N ARG A 73 -1.83 -1.45 2.15
CA ARG A 73 -1.12 -1.64 0.89
C ARG A 73 -1.73 -2.78 0.09
N LEU A 74 -1.44 -2.85 -1.20
CA LEU A 74 -1.81 -4.02 -2.02
C LEU A 74 -1.18 -5.31 -1.46
N GLU A 75 0.05 -5.24 -0.96
CA GLU A 75 0.69 -6.34 -0.24
C GLU A 75 0.01 -6.67 1.10
N ASP A 76 -0.51 -5.65 1.81
CA ASP A 76 -1.22 -5.90 3.07
C ASP A 76 -2.55 -6.59 2.79
N VAL A 77 -3.24 -6.20 1.71
CA VAL A 77 -4.41 -6.91 1.21
C VAL A 77 -4.03 -8.35 0.92
N ALA A 78 -3.06 -8.61 0.03
CA ALA A 78 -2.62 -9.98 -0.29
C ALA A 78 -2.36 -10.84 0.97
N ARG A 79 -1.58 -10.33 1.93
CA ARG A 79 -1.29 -11.03 3.20
C ARG A 79 -2.55 -11.35 4.02
N LEU A 80 -3.52 -10.45 4.07
CA LEU A 80 -4.79 -10.70 4.78
C LEU A 80 -5.62 -11.76 4.06
N LEU A 81 -5.61 -11.75 2.73
CA LEU A 81 -6.33 -12.73 1.92
C LEU A 81 -5.73 -14.13 2.09
N ASP A 82 -4.40 -14.26 2.05
CA ASP A 82 -3.69 -15.51 2.28
C ASP A 82 -3.98 -16.09 3.68
N ALA A 83 -4.25 -15.22 4.65
CA ALA A 83 -4.63 -15.59 6.01
C ALA A 83 -6.13 -15.88 6.18
N GLY A 84 -6.95 -15.80 5.13
CA GLY A 84 -8.41 -16.00 5.19
C GLY A 84 -9.15 -14.85 5.89
N LEU A 85 -8.60 -13.64 5.85
CA LEU A 85 -9.12 -12.43 6.49
C LEU A 85 -9.69 -11.41 5.48
N ASP A 86 -10.24 -11.89 4.38
CA ASP A 86 -10.88 -11.11 3.32
C ASP A 86 -12.01 -10.21 3.83
N HIS A 87 -12.81 -10.71 4.77
CA HIS A 87 -13.88 -9.96 5.43
C HIS A 87 -13.41 -8.69 6.16
N ALA A 88 -12.12 -8.54 6.42
CA ALA A 88 -11.54 -7.38 7.09
C ALA A 88 -11.06 -6.29 6.11
N VAL A 89 -11.13 -6.55 4.80
CA VAL A 89 -10.76 -5.60 3.76
C VAL A 89 -12.01 -4.85 3.31
N GLU A 90 -11.92 -3.52 3.29
CA GLU A 90 -12.96 -2.61 2.82
C GLU A 90 -12.45 -1.87 1.57
N PRO A 91 -13.15 -1.93 0.43
CA PRO A 91 -12.80 -1.12 -0.73
C PRO A 91 -12.77 0.37 -0.37
N SER A 92 -11.86 1.13 -0.99
CA SER A 92 -11.89 2.58 -0.82
C SER A 92 -13.08 3.19 -1.58
N PRO A 93 -13.75 4.22 -1.02
CA PRO A 93 -14.79 4.95 -1.74
C PRO A 93 -14.24 5.70 -2.96
N ASP A 94 -12.96 6.08 -2.91
CA ASP A 94 -12.22 6.57 -4.05
C ASP A 94 -11.43 5.40 -4.66
N ALA A 95 -11.76 5.03 -5.90
CA ALA A 95 -11.11 3.95 -6.62
C ALA A 95 -9.60 4.17 -6.73
N ALA A 96 -9.13 5.42 -6.85
CA ALA A 96 -7.71 5.76 -6.94
C ALA A 96 -6.94 5.57 -5.62
N GLU A 97 -7.65 5.40 -4.50
CA GLU A 97 -7.07 5.09 -3.20
C GLU A 97 -7.08 3.58 -2.93
N PRO A 98 -6.07 3.05 -2.22
CA PRO A 98 -6.04 1.64 -1.87
C PRO A 98 -7.11 1.28 -0.83
N PRO A 99 -7.50 -0.01 -0.75
CA PRO A 99 -8.42 -0.51 0.27
C PRO A 99 -8.00 -0.16 1.70
N ARG A 100 -8.94 -0.30 2.64
CA ARG A 100 -8.75 0.01 4.06
C ARG A 100 -9.04 -1.22 4.92
N LEU A 101 -8.53 -1.22 6.15
CA LEU A 101 -9.07 -2.11 7.16
C LEU A 101 -10.50 -1.69 7.47
N ARG A 102 -11.39 -2.67 7.48
CA ARG A 102 -12.79 -2.50 7.83
C ARG A 102 -12.91 -2.06 9.29
N HIS A 103 -13.83 -1.14 9.53
CA HIS A 103 -14.26 -0.78 10.88
C HIS A 103 -15.71 -1.26 11.10
N ARG A 104 -16.02 -1.69 12.32
CA ARG A 104 -17.36 -1.99 12.81
C ARG A 104 -17.56 -1.24 14.13
N ASP A 105 -18.72 -0.59 14.29
CA ASP A 105 -19.08 0.16 15.50
C ASP A 105 -18.00 1.16 15.96
N GLY A 106 -17.36 1.82 15.00
CA GLY A 106 -16.34 2.84 15.27
C GLY A 106 -14.95 2.29 15.59
N ALA A 107 -14.70 0.98 15.54
CA ALA A 107 -13.38 0.39 15.77
C ALA A 107 -12.97 -0.55 14.64
N CYS A 108 -11.66 -0.74 14.46
CA CYS A 108 -11.10 -1.76 13.57
C CYS A 108 -11.67 -3.13 13.96
N VAL A 109 -12.04 -3.95 12.98
CA VAL A 109 -12.59 -5.31 13.21
C VAL A 109 -11.65 -6.26 13.96
N PHE A 110 -10.37 -5.90 14.06
CA PHE A 110 -9.36 -6.66 14.80
C PHE A 110 -9.07 -6.11 16.20
N LEU A 111 -9.79 -5.10 16.68
CA LEU A 111 -9.70 -4.68 18.08
C LEU A 111 -10.53 -5.65 18.93
N ASP A 112 -9.85 -6.45 19.76
CA ASP A 112 -10.49 -7.40 20.65
C ASP A 112 -11.11 -6.73 21.89
N SER A 113 -11.82 -7.52 22.69
CA SER A 113 -12.47 -7.06 23.93
C SER A 113 -11.51 -6.57 25.01
N ASN A 114 -10.21 -6.93 24.92
CA ASN A 114 -9.15 -6.49 25.83
C ASN A 114 -8.40 -5.26 25.27
N GLU A 115 -8.96 -4.61 24.26
CA GLU A 115 -8.36 -3.49 23.54
C GLU A 115 -6.98 -3.79 22.93
N ARG A 116 -6.78 -5.04 22.48
CA ARG A 116 -5.59 -5.47 21.76
C ARG A 116 -5.91 -5.85 20.32
N CYS A 117 -4.89 -5.78 19.47
CA CYS A 117 -5.04 -6.20 18.08
C CYS A 117 -4.96 -7.73 18.01
N SER A 118 -6.02 -8.38 17.53
CA SER A 118 -6.08 -9.83 17.38
C SER A 118 -5.16 -10.39 16.29
N ILE A 119 -4.68 -9.53 15.38
CA ILE A 119 -3.77 -9.89 14.29
C ILE A 119 -2.40 -9.21 14.42
N TYR A 120 -1.88 -9.09 15.64
CA TYR A 120 -0.69 -8.26 15.93
C TYR A 120 0.52 -8.54 15.01
N GLU A 121 0.79 -9.80 14.69
CA GLU A 121 1.89 -10.21 13.79
C GLU A 121 1.60 -9.93 12.31
N LEU A 122 0.34 -9.99 11.90
CA LEU A 122 -0.12 -9.74 10.53
C LEU A 122 -0.47 -8.27 10.27
N ARG A 123 -0.20 -7.37 11.22
CA ARG A 123 -0.56 -5.95 11.10
C ARG A 123 -0.07 -5.34 9.76
N PRO A 124 -0.89 -4.47 9.13
CA PRO A 124 -0.47 -3.69 7.98
C PRO A 124 0.78 -2.88 8.29
N ILE A 125 1.57 -2.55 7.25
CA ILE A 125 2.80 -1.77 7.48
C ILE A 125 2.50 -0.41 8.14
N SER A 126 1.37 0.20 7.81
CA SER A 126 0.91 1.47 8.38
C SER A 126 0.68 1.37 9.88
N CYS A 127 0.10 0.27 10.36
CA CYS A 127 -0.05 0.00 11.80
C CYS A 127 1.28 -0.29 12.50
N ARG A 128 2.24 -0.92 11.81
CA ARG A 128 3.56 -1.23 12.37
C ARG A 128 4.46 0.01 12.45
N ALA A 129 4.37 0.90 11.47
CA ALA A 129 5.11 2.15 11.41
C ALA A 129 4.56 3.23 12.36
N TYR A 130 3.25 3.19 12.66
CA TYR A 130 2.62 4.18 13.53
C TYR A 130 3.30 4.22 14.91
N PRO A 131 3.63 5.42 15.45
CA PRO A 131 3.17 6.75 15.03
C PRO A 131 4.11 7.52 14.11
N TYR A 132 5.17 6.89 13.59
CA TYR A 132 6.08 7.54 12.66
C TYR A 132 5.48 7.61 11.26
N GLN A 133 5.55 8.79 10.64
CA GLN A 133 5.04 9.02 9.30
C GLN A 133 5.82 10.11 8.56
N VAL A 134 5.90 10.00 7.24
CA VAL A 134 6.45 11.05 6.38
C VAL A 134 5.51 12.27 6.37
N SER A 135 6.06 13.47 6.44
CA SER A 135 5.29 14.72 6.33
C SER A 135 4.63 14.88 4.96
N GLU A 136 3.57 15.68 4.88
CA GLU A 136 2.93 15.99 3.59
C GLU A 136 3.87 16.74 2.64
N ALA A 137 4.75 17.59 3.20
CA ALA A 137 5.82 18.26 2.45
C ALA A 137 6.94 17.29 2.01
N ARG A 138 6.97 16.06 2.53
CA ARG A 138 7.92 14.99 2.21
C ARG A 138 9.37 15.38 2.51
N ASP A 139 9.54 16.20 3.53
CA ASP A 139 10.81 16.80 3.93
C ASP A 139 11.32 16.27 5.28
N ARG A 140 10.49 15.51 6.02
CA ARG A 140 10.82 14.96 7.33
C ARG A 140 9.98 13.74 7.68
N VAL A 141 10.49 12.91 8.57
CA VAL A 141 9.67 11.94 9.32
C VAL A 141 9.25 12.60 10.63
N ARG A 142 7.98 12.47 10.98
CA ARG A 142 7.38 13.07 12.19
C ARG A 142 6.71 12.01 13.04
N TYR A 143 6.66 12.28 14.34
CA TYR A 143 5.73 11.62 15.23
C TYR A 143 4.31 12.14 14.97
N ALA A 144 3.33 11.26 14.86
CA ALA A 144 1.94 11.66 14.74
C ALA A 144 1.51 12.42 16.01
N GLY A 145 1.15 13.69 15.87
CA GLY A 145 0.70 14.52 17.00
C GLY A 145 -0.56 13.98 17.68
N ALA A 146 -1.34 13.15 16.99
CA ALA A 146 -2.50 12.46 17.55
C ALA A 146 -2.13 11.23 18.42
N CYS A 147 -0.85 10.86 18.50
CA CYS A 147 -0.42 9.75 19.36
C CYS A 147 0.10 10.31 20.70
N PRO A 148 -0.64 10.12 21.81
CA PRO A 148 -0.22 10.60 23.12
C PRO A 148 0.76 9.64 23.83
N SER A 149 0.98 8.44 23.28
CA SER A 149 1.79 7.42 23.93
C SER A 149 3.21 7.47 23.43
N TRP A 150 4.18 7.61 24.33
CA TRP A 150 5.59 7.37 24.08
C TRP A 150 6.28 6.95 25.38
N ILE A 151 7.40 6.25 25.23
CA ILE A 151 8.39 6.06 26.27
C ILE A 151 9.78 6.36 25.71
N ASP A 152 10.71 6.65 26.60
CA ASP A 152 12.11 6.76 26.23
C ASP A 152 12.64 5.37 25.83
N ASP A 153 13.30 5.33 24.69
CA ASP A 153 13.88 4.13 24.11
C ASP A 153 15.40 4.29 24.01
N PRO A 154 16.14 3.84 25.04
CA PRO A 154 17.60 3.96 25.06
C PRO A 154 18.29 3.07 24.02
N ASN A 155 17.57 2.11 23.41
CA ASN A 155 18.08 1.21 22.38
C ASN A 155 17.91 1.78 20.96
N ASP A 156 17.32 2.98 20.83
CA ASP A 156 17.08 3.68 19.56
C ASP A 156 16.36 2.85 18.49
N ALA A 157 15.37 2.02 18.87
CA ALA A 157 14.48 1.38 17.89
C ALA A 157 13.65 2.40 17.10
N THR A 158 13.76 3.68 17.43
CA THR A 158 13.32 4.81 16.59
C THR A 158 13.85 4.69 15.17
N GLU A 159 15.11 4.26 14.95
CA GLU A 159 15.67 4.12 13.61
C GLU A 159 14.88 3.12 12.75
N ASP A 160 14.52 1.96 13.33
CA ASP A 160 13.73 0.95 12.64
C ASP A 160 12.32 1.43 12.33
N LEU A 161 11.68 2.16 13.26
CA LEU A 161 10.36 2.76 13.04
C LEU A 161 10.39 3.85 11.96
N VAL A 162 11.45 4.65 11.92
CA VAL A 162 11.67 5.66 10.86
C VAL A 162 11.84 4.98 9.51
N LYS A 163 12.70 3.96 9.41
CA LYS A 163 12.87 3.16 8.19
C LYS A 163 11.56 2.53 7.74
N LEU A 164 10.78 2.02 8.70
CA LEU A 164 9.49 1.41 8.40
C LEU A 164 8.47 2.44 7.91
N ALA A 165 8.48 3.66 8.45
CA ALA A 165 7.64 4.77 7.98
C ALA A 165 8.01 5.21 6.56
N LEU A 166 9.31 5.27 6.23
CA LEU A 166 9.78 5.53 4.87
C LEU A 166 9.35 4.43 3.91
N HIS A 167 9.52 3.18 4.32
CA HIS A 167 9.08 2.03 3.52
C HIS A 167 7.55 2.06 3.30
N ALA A 168 6.76 2.35 4.33
CA ALA A 168 5.31 2.49 4.21
C ALA A 168 4.93 3.59 3.20
N TYR A 169 5.63 4.72 3.22
CA TYR A 169 5.40 5.83 2.29
C TYR A 169 5.75 5.46 0.84
N GLU A 170 6.96 4.93 0.61
CA GLU A 170 7.41 4.52 -0.72
C GLU A 170 6.55 3.40 -1.31
N ALA A 171 6.16 2.42 -0.49
CA ALA A 171 5.27 1.35 -0.91
C ALA A 171 3.88 1.89 -1.28
N ARG A 172 3.33 2.85 -0.52
CA ARG A 172 2.05 3.49 -0.86
C ARG A 172 2.11 4.21 -2.20
N ARG A 173 3.22 4.88 -2.53
CA ARG A 173 3.38 5.51 -3.85
C ARG A 173 3.32 4.49 -4.97
N LYS A 174 4.00 3.35 -4.81
CA LYS A 174 3.95 2.24 -5.78
C LYS A 174 2.53 1.71 -5.96
N ASP A 175 1.79 1.53 -4.86
CA ASP A 175 0.42 1.05 -4.91
C ASP A 175 -0.50 2.00 -5.70
N VAL A 176 -0.39 3.31 -5.48
CA VAL A 176 -1.20 4.28 -6.25
C VAL A 176 -0.85 4.24 -7.73
N ILE A 177 0.44 4.10 -8.08
CA ILE A 177 0.86 3.92 -9.48
C ILE A 177 0.25 2.64 -10.07
N LEU A 178 0.24 1.53 -9.32
CA LEU A 178 -0.35 0.27 -9.76
C LEU A 178 -1.88 0.38 -9.92
N LEU A 179 -2.57 1.06 -9.00
CA LEU A 179 -4.00 1.33 -9.07
C LEU A 179 -4.38 2.20 -10.29
N GLU A 180 -3.50 3.10 -10.69
CA GLU A 180 -3.70 3.95 -11.86
C GLU A 180 -3.40 3.20 -13.17
N THR A 181 -2.38 2.34 -13.17
CA THR A 181 -1.85 1.76 -14.43
C THR A 181 -2.25 0.33 -14.72
N ARG A 182 -2.65 -0.42 -13.68
CA ARG A 182 -2.82 -1.88 -13.72
C ARG A 182 -4.09 -2.32 -12.98
N ARG A 183 -5.08 -1.44 -12.83
CA ARG A 183 -6.33 -1.74 -12.09
C ARG A 183 -6.99 -3.05 -12.53
N GLY A 184 -7.24 -3.22 -13.83
CA GLY A 184 -7.92 -4.42 -14.33
C GLY A 184 -7.16 -5.71 -13.98
N GLU A 185 -5.83 -5.67 -14.02
CA GLU A 185 -4.99 -6.80 -13.61
C GLU A 185 -5.09 -7.06 -12.10
N LEU A 186 -5.19 -6.01 -11.27
CA LEU A 186 -5.40 -6.14 -9.83
C LEU A 186 -6.80 -6.67 -9.48
N GLU A 187 -7.82 -6.33 -10.27
CA GLU A 187 -9.19 -6.86 -10.16
C GLU A 187 -9.24 -8.34 -10.54
N GLU A 188 -8.59 -8.73 -11.64
CA GLU A 188 -8.47 -10.13 -12.06
C GLU A 188 -7.78 -11.01 -11.00
N LEU A 189 -6.78 -10.46 -10.32
CA LEU A 189 -6.09 -11.11 -9.20
C LEU A 189 -6.92 -11.10 -7.90
N GLY A 190 -8.10 -10.48 -7.91
CA GLY A 190 -9.00 -10.38 -6.76
C GLY A 190 -8.51 -9.43 -5.65
N VAL A 191 -7.44 -8.69 -5.86
CA VAL A 191 -6.81 -7.81 -4.84
C VAL A 191 -7.67 -6.56 -4.57
N LEU A 192 -8.60 -6.21 -5.46
CA LEU A 192 -9.51 -5.06 -5.33
C LEU A 192 -10.97 -5.41 -5.01
N GLY A 193 -11.29 -6.70 -4.82
CA GLY A 193 -12.63 -7.20 -4.48
C GLY A 193 -13.36 -7.84 -5.67
N PRO A 194 -14.59 -8.38 -5.46
CA PRO A 194 -15.31 -8.43 -4.19
C PRO A 194 -14.61 -9.33 -3.16
N PHE A 195 -14.60 -8.88 -1.91
CA PHE A 195 -13.94 -9.55 -0.78
C PHE A 195 -14.89 -10.52 -0.05
N GLU A 196 -15.77 -11.20 -0.79
CA GLU A 196 -16.74 -12.17 -0.27
C GLU A 196 -16.76 -13.45 -1.11
N SER A 197 -16.33 -14.55 -0.48
CA SER A 197 -16.58 -15.99 -0.69
C SER A 197 -16.66 -16.63 -2.09
N ASN A 198 -16.28 -15.96 -3.18
CA ASN A 198 -16.18 -16.64 -4.48
C ASN A 198 -15.02 -16.11 -5.34
N ARG A 199 -13.79 -16.23 -4.82
CA ARG A 199 -12.60 -15.91 -5.61
C ARG A 199 -12.16 -17.07 -6.48
N PRO A 200 -11.79 -16.81 -7.75
CA PRO A 200 -11.03 -17.79 -8.52
C PRO A 200 -9.68 -18.04 -7.83
N ASP A 201 -9.25 -19.30 -7.82
CA ASP A 201 -7.95 -19.69 -7.31
C ASP A 201 -6.82 -18.97 -8.08
N PHE A 202 -5.77 -18.55 -7.38
CA PHE A 202 -4.68 -17.73 -7.92
C PHE A 202 -3.95 -18.45 -9.06
N GLU A 203 -3.77 -19.77 -8.96
CA GLU A 203 -3.19 -20.57 -10.06
C GLU A 203 -4.07 -20.50 -11.31
N THR A 204 -5.39 -20.58 -11.14
CA THR A 204 -6.36 -20.45 -12.24
C THR A 204 -6.26 -19.11 -12.98
N VAL A 205 -5.96 -18.01 -12.26
CA VAL A 205 -5.77 -16.68 -12.88
C VAL A 205 -4.46 -16.63 -13.67
N LEU A 206 -3.37 -17.15 -13.10
CA LEU A 206 -2.06 -17.17 -13.77
C LEU A 206 -2.06 -18.04 -15.03
N GLU A 207 -2.75 -19.18 -15.00
CA GLU A 207 -2.87 -20.06 -16.17
C GLU A 207 -3.61 -19.43 -17.34
N ARG A 208 -4.63 -18.59 -17.08
CA ARG A 208 -5.35 -17.84 -18.12
C ARG A 208 -4.43 -16.86 -18.84
N LYS A 209 -3.53 -16.17 -18.13
CA LYS A 209 -2.53 -15.26 -18.74
C LYS A 209 -1.44 -15.97 -19.53
N LYS A 210 -1.12 -17.24 -19.23
CA LYS A 210 -0.16 -18.02 -20.04
C LYS A 210 -0.73 -18.44 -21.40
N LYS A 211 -2.06 -18.41 -21.56
CA LYS A 211 -2.78 -18.90 -22.75
C LYS A 211 -3.28 -17.78 -23.69
N GLY A 212 -3.13 -16.50 -23.33
CA GLY A 212 -3.57 -15.34 -24.12
C GLY A 212 -2.43 -14.36 -24.40
#